data_AF-A0A920K947-F1
#
_entry.id   AF-A0A920K947-F1
#
_cell.length_a   1.000
_cell.length_b   1.000
_cell.length_c   1.000
_cell.angle_alpha   90.00
_cell.angle_beta   90.00
_cell.angle_gamma   90.00
#
_symmetry.space_group_name_H-M   'P 1'
#
loop_
_entity.id
_entity.type
_entity.pdbx_description
1 polymer ?
#
loop_
_entity_poly.entity_id
_entity_poly.type
_entity_poly.pdbx_seq_one_letter_code
_entity_poly.pdbx_strand_id
1 'polypeptide(L)'
;MLMKKTTICPVAVLRKGQLAYNNFYGVRDIEEGSPVVEDGIYRIYSMTKLVTTVAALVLYEKGAFQLDDPVDKFVDEFRDARVFISGRKDSINSVEAETPMTIRQLMNHTSGLTYGAFDPGPVGQLMRSGKIDFGNLQANLGDTVRRLASIPLCFQPGSQWR
;
A
#
# COMPACT_ATOMS: atom_id res chain seq x y z
N MET A 1 10.73 1.99 -40.24
CA MET A 1 11.11 1.76 -38.82
C MET A 1 9.97 2.29 -37.95
N LEU A 2 8.97 1.47 -37.63
CA LEU A 2 7.85 1.90 -36.79
C LEU A 2 8.36 2.10 -35.36
N MET A 3 8.37 3.34 -34.89
CA MET A 3 8.44 3.61 -33.45
C MET A 3 7.28 2.86 -32.79
N LYS A 4 7.59 1.94 -31.88
CA LYS A 4 6.56 1.33 -31.02
C LYS A 4 5.87 2.48 -30.28
N LYS A 5 4.60 2.73 -30.60
CA LYS A 5 3.78 3.72 -29.90
C LYS A 5 3.79 3.36 -28.42
N THR A 6 4.37 4.21 -27.58
CA THR A 6 4.24 4.12 -26.13
C THR A 6 2.91 4.76 -25.75
N THR A 7 2.16 4.17 -24.81
CA THR A 7 0.82 4.62 -24.45
C THR A 7 0.88 6.02 -23.85
N ILE A 8 1.26 6.23 -22.60
CA ILE A 8 1.17 7.58 -22.00
C ILE A 8 2.36 7.85 -21.08
N CYS A 9 3.01 9.00 -21.25
CA CYS A 9 4.05 9.48 -20.34
C CYS A 9 3.98 11.02 -20.19
N PRO A 10 3.13 11.54 -19.29
CA PRO A 10 3.16 12.94 -18.88
C PRO A 10 4.34 13.17 -17.93
N VAL A 11 5.05 14.29 -18.09
CA VAL A 11 6.19 14.65 -17.25
C VAL A 11 6.12 16.12 -16.89
N ALA A 12 6.05 16.40 -15.60
CA ALA A 12 6.09 17.75 -15.04
C ALA A 12 7.24 17.87 -14.03
N VAL A 13 7.98 18.98 -14.09
CA VAL A 13 9.04 19.32 -13.12
C VAL A 13 8.80 20.73 -12.61
N LEU A 14 8.70 20.86 -11.29
CA LEU A 14 8.61 22.15 -10.62
C LEU A 14 9.96 22.52 -10.02
N ARG A 15 10.36 23.77 -10.18
CA ARG A 15 11.57 24.35 -9.57
C ARG A 15 11.20 25.68 -8.94
N LYS A 16 11.46 25.83 -7.63
CA LYS A 16 11.12 27.04 -6.85
C LYS A 16 9.64 27.43 -6.98
N GLY A 17 8.74 26.44 -6.94
CA GLY A 17 7.30 26.65 -7.07
C GLY A 17 6.81 27.01 -8.48
N GLN A 18 7.70 27.04 -9.48
CA GLN A 18 7.34 27.34 -10.87
C GLN A 18 7.51 26.10 -11.75
N LEU A 19 6.63 25.94 -12.74
CA LEU A 19 6.73 24.87 -13.72
C LEU A 19 7.92 25.13 -14.65
N ALA A 20 8.96 24.31 -14.52
CA ALA A 20 10.19 24.43 -15.30
C ALA A 20 10.16 23.54 -16.56
N TYR A 21 9.32 22.50 -16.55
CA TYR A 21 9.15 21.56 -17.65
C TYR A 21 7.77 20.90 -17.55
N ASN A 22 7.06 20.82 -18.67
CA ASN A 22 5.78 20.12 -18.80
C ASN A 22 5.64 19.59 -20.22
N ASN A 23 5.68 18.28 -20.40
CA ASN A 23 5.56 17.64 -21.71
C ASN A 23 4.76 16.34 -21.60
N PHE A 24 4.14 15.99 -22.73
CA PHE A 24 3.33 14.78 -22.88
C PHE A 24 3.89 13.94 -24.02
N TYR A 25 4.16 12.67 -23.75
CA TYR A 25 4.67 11.72 -24.72
C TYR A 25 3.70 10.55 -24.92
N GLY A 26 3.55 10.10 -26.17
CA GLY A 26 2.72 8.96 -26.54
C GLY A 26 1.29 9.33 -26.97
N VAL A 27 0.40 8.34 -26.89
CA VAL A 27 -1.04 8.44 -27.21
C VAL A 27 -1.88 7.81 -26.09
N ARG A 28 -2.90 8.53 -25.62
CA ARG A 28 -3.84 8.06 -24.59
C ARG A 28 -4.41 6.69 -24.90
N ASP A 29 -4.65 6.43 -26.18
CA ASP A 29 -5.12 5.15 -26.68
C ASP A 29 -4.35 4.79 -27.96
N ILE A 30 -3.78 3.59 -28.02
CA ILE A 30 -2.99 3.13 -29.17
C ILE A 30 -3.89 2.76 -30.36
N GLU A 31 -5.06 2.19 -30.08
CA GLU A 31 -6.02 1.72 -31.07
C GLU A 31 -6.71 2.92 -31.74
N GLU A 32 -7.17 3.88 -30.95
CA GLU A 32 -7.79 5.11 -31.46
C GLU A 32 -6.76 6.15 -31.93
N GLY A 33 -5.50 6.06 -31.46
CA GLY A 33 -4.49 7.09 -31.69
C GLY A 33 -4.79 8.41 -30.97
N SER A 34 -5.65 8.37 -29.95
CA SER A 34 -6.06 9.55 -29.16
C SER A 34 -4.82 10.24 -28.54
N PRO A 35 -4.66 11.58 -28.66
CA PRO A 35 -3.55 12.28 -28.04
C PRO A 35 -3.65 12.24 -26.50
N VAL A 36 -2.50 12.42 -25.83
CA VAL A 36 -2.47 12.71 -24.40
C VAL A 36 -2.94 14.15 -24.18
N VAL A 37 -3.80 14.37 -23.18
CA VAL A 37 -4.35 15.68 -22.83
C VAL A 37 -3.86 16.11 -21.44
N GLU A 38 -3.72 17.42 -21.23
CA GLU A 38 -3.13 17.99 -20.02
C GLU A 38 -3.94 17.70 -18.75
N ASP A 39 -5.27 17.69 -18.87
CA ASP A 39 -6.24 17.41 -17.81
C ASP A 39 -6.69 15.93 -17.78
N GLY A 40 -5.87 15.04 -18.33
CA GLY A 40 -6.15 13.61 -18.35
C GLY A 40 -6.34 13.03 -16.96
N ILE A 41 -7.28 12.09 -16.81
CA ILE A 41 -7.46 11.35 -15.56
C ILE A 41 -6.54 10.12 -15.56
N TYR A 42 -5.68 10.03 -14.56
CA TYR A 42 -4.71 8.95 -14.39
C TYR A 42 -4.98 8.13 -13.13
N ARG A 43 -4.80 6.81 -13.23
CA ARG A 43 -4.75 5.93 -12.05
C ARG A 43 -3.37 6.08 -11.42
N ILE A 44 -3.30 6.77 -10.29
CA ILE A 44 -2.01 7.07 -9.63
C ILE A 44 -1.49 5.94 -8.73
N TYR A 45 -2.31 4.89 -8.50
CA TYR A 45 -1.96 3.70 -7.69
C TYR A 45 -1.24 4.07 -6.39
N SER A 46 -0.07 3.49 -6.12
CA SER A 46 0.70 3.71 -4.89
C SER A 46 1.11 5.14 -4.62
N MET A 47 1.06 6.07 -5.60
CA MET A 47 1.24 7.50 -5.30
C MET A 47 0.18 8.02 -4.32
N THR A 48 -0.97 7.34 -4.21
CA THR A 48 -1.99 7.61 -3.18
C THR A 48 -1.41 7.58 -1.77
N LYS A 49 -0.37 6.76 -1.50
CA LYS A 49 0.29 6.69 -0.18
C LYS A 49 0.78 8.06 0.29
N LEU A 50 1.32 8.88 -0.61
CA LEU A 50 1.78 10.24 -0.26
C LEU A 50 0.60 11.11 0.21
N VAL A 51 -0.51 11.07 -0.51
CA VAL A 51 -1.73 11.81 -0.15
C VAL A 51 -2.29 11.33 1.19
N THR A 52 -2.41 10.02 1.38
CA THR A 52 -2.89 9.42 2.64
C THR A 52 -1.96 9.75 3.81
N THR A 53 -0.64 9.67 3.63
CA THR A 53 0.33 9.99 4.68
C THR A 53 0.25 11.47 5.07
N VAL A 54 0.14 12.39 4.11
CA VAL A 54 -0.06 13.82 4.43
C VAL A 54 -1.36 14.05 5.18
N ALA A 55 -2.47 13.42 4.75
CA ALA A 55 -3.74 13.53 5.46
C ALA A 55 -3.65 13.02 6.91
N ALA A 56 -2.95 11.90 7.12
CA ALA A 56 -2.69 11.37 8.46
C ALA A 56 -1.78 12.30 9.28
N LEU A 57 -0.75 12.92 8.68
CA LEU A 57 0.12 13.87 9.38
C LEU A 57 -0.62 15.16 9.78
N VAL A 58 -1.60 15.62 9.01
CA VAL A 58 -2.50 16.71 9.42
C VAL A 58 -3.30 16.33 10.68
N LEU A 59 -3.73 15.07 10.81
CA LEU A 59 -4.41 14.58 12.01
C LEU A 59 -3.45 14.46 13.21
N TYR A 60 -2.22 14.02 12.96
CA TYR A 60 -1.14 14.02 13.96
C TYR A 60 -0.86 15.42 14.50
N GLU A 61 -0.72 16.43 13.63
CA GLU A 61 -0.53 17.84 14.04
C GLU A 61 -1.69 18.37 14.87
N LYS A 62 -2.92 17.88 14.61
CA LYS A 62 -4.13 18.20 15.40
C LYS A 62 -4.23 17.41 16.71
N GLY A 63 -3.27 16.53 17.01
CA GLY A 63 -3.24 15.73 18.23
C GLY A 63 -4.22 14.55 18.24
N ALA A 64 -4.75 14.13 17.07
CA ALA A 64 -5.71 13.02 17.00
C ALA A 64 -5.08 11.65 17.33
N PHE A 65 -3.78 11.50 17.08
CA PHE A 65 -2.95 10.35 17.47
C PHE A 65 -1.49 10.79 17.57
N GLN A 66 -0.65 9.97 18.19
CA GLN A 66 0.81 10.10 18.17
C GLN A 66 1.44 9.04 17.28
N LEU A 67 2.59 9.31 16.67
CA LEU A 67 3.24 8.36 15.75
C LEU A 67 3.59 7.02 16.41
N ASP A 68 3.87 7.03 17.71
CA ASP A 68 4.18 5.83 18.49
C ASP A 68 2.96 5.26 19.23
N ASP A 69 1.75 5.79 18.97
CA ASP A 69 0.52 5.12 19.40
C ASP A 69 0.42 3.74 18.73
N PRO A 70 -0.04 2.72 19.47
CA PRO A 70 -0.28 1.41 18.89
C PRO A 70 -1.52 1.45 17.98
N VAL A 71 -1.49 0.67 16.90
CA VAL A 71 -2.56 0.65 15.90
C VAL A 71 -3.87 0.10 16.47
N ASP A 72 -3.78 -0.87 17.38
CA ASP A 72 -4.93 -1.51 18.02
C ASP A 72 -5.77 -0.58 18.91
N LYS A 73 -5.26 0.61 19.24
CA LYS A 73 -6.03 1.71 19.84
C LYS A 73 -7.13 2.25 18.90
N PHE A 74 -6.95 2.10 17.59
CA PHE A 74 -7.84 2.63 16.56
C PHE A 74 -8.43 1.56 15.64
N VAL A 75 -7.76 0.41 15.55
CA VAL A 75 -8.15 -0.73 14.70
C VAL A 75 -8.05 -2.01 15.54
N ASP A 76 -9.11 -2.28 16.30
CA ASP A 76 -9.17 -3.36 17.29
C ASP A 76 -8.82 -4.74 16.71
N GLU A 77 -9.03 -4.95 15.41
CA GLU A 77 -8.71 -6.21 14.74
C GLU A 77 -7.23 -6.60 14.85
N PHE A 78 -6.31 -5.65 15.04
CA PHE A 78 -4.88 -5.91 15.17
C PHE A 78 -4.40 -6.17 16.60
N ARG A 79 -5.30 -6.18 17.60
CA ARG A 79 -4.95 -6.36 19.03
C ARG A 79 -4.18 -7.65 19.31
N ASP A 80 -4.59 -8.75 18.68
CA ASP A 80 -3.99 -10.07 18.87
C ASP A 80 -3.14 -10.50 17.65
N ALA A 81 -2.49 -9.53 17.01
CA ALA A 81 -1.68 -9.79 15.82
C ALA A 81 -0.61 -10.85 16.09
N ARG A 82 -0.49 -11.80 15.15
CA ARG A 82 0.51 -12.88 15.20
C ARG A 82 1.58 -12.67 14.16
N VAL A 83 2.76 -13.25 14.36
CA VAL A 83 3.91 -13.17 13.47
C VAL A 83 4.25 -14.57 12.96
N PHE A 84 4.41 -14.69 11.65
CA PHE A 84 4.79 -15.92 10.97
C PHE A 84 6.21 -16.34 11.37
N ILE A 85 6.38 -17.61 11.73
CA ILE A 85 7.69 -18.20 12.03
C ILE A 85 8.09 -19.24 10.97
N SER A 86 7.17 -20.14 10.63
CA SER A 86 7.47 -21.22 9.69
C SER A 86 6.20 -21.89 9.15
N GLY A 87 6.38 -22.77 8.17
CA GLY A 87 5.30 -23.57 7.61
C GLY A 87 4.88 -23.13 6.22
N ARG A 88 3.69 -23.57 5.81
CA ARG A 88 3.10 -23.34 4.48
C ARG A 88 1.68 -22.83 4.64
N LYS A 89 1.08 -22.35 3.55
CA LYS A 89 -0.28 -21.77 3.57
C LYS A 89 -1.29 -22.59 4.38
N ASP A 90 -1.32 -23.91 4.22
CA ASP A 90 -2.31 -24.79 4.88
C ASP A 90 -1.90 -25.25 6.28
N SER A 91 -0.70 -24.86 6.76
CA SER A 91 -0.16 -25.23 8.06
C SER A 91 0.87 -24.17 8.47
N ILE A 92 0.37 -23.07 9.02
CA ILE A 92 1.18 -21.93 9.46
C ILE A 92 1.51 -22.07 10.93
N ASN A 93 2.80 -21.97 11.26
CA ASN A 93 3.25 -21.75 12.62
C ASN A 93 3.50 -20.25 12.84
N SER A 94 2.93 -19.70 13.91
CA SER A 94 3.03 -18.29 14.26
C SER A 94 3.13 -18.09 15.77
N VAL A 95 3.74 -16.99 16.17
CA VAL A 95 3.83 -16.53 17.57
C VAL A 95 3.05 -15.23 17.73
N GLU A 96 2.80 -14.79 18.95
CA GLU A 96 2.25 -13.46 19.20
C GLU A 96 3.28 -12.38 18.80
N ALA A 97 2.78 -11.23 18.35
CA ALA A 97 3.65 -10.07 18.16
C ALA A 97 4.21 -9.65 19.53
N GLU A 98 5.52 -9.41 19.61
CA GLU A 98 6.21 -9.03 20.86
C GLU A 98 5.77 -7.64 21.34
N THR A 99 5.43 -6.77 20.40
CA THR A 99 4.88 -5.44 20.64
C THR A 99 3.78 -5.14 19.62
N PRO A 100 2.76 -4.34 19.97
CA PRO A 100 1.79 -3.87 18.99
C PRO A 100 2.48 -3.05 17.90
N MET A 101 2.03 -3.18 16.65
CA MET A 101 2.52 -2.31 15.59
C MET A 101 2.09 -0.86 15.86
N THR A 102 2.96 0.11 15.54
CA THR A 102 2.67 1.54 15.72
C THR A 102 2.21 2.22 14.44
N ILE A 103 1.58 3.40 14.56
CA ILE A 103 1.20 4.21 13.40
C ILE A 103 2.44 4.56 12.54
N ARG A 104 3.58 4.86 13.16
CA ARG A 104 4.87 5.09 12.48
C ARG A 104 5.28 3.90 11.63
N GLN A 105 5.12 2.69 12.16
CA GLN A 105 5.49 1.46 11.48
C GLN A 105 4.59 1.14 10.28
N LEU A 106 3.31 1.53 10.32
CA LEU A 106 2.44 1.51 9.14
C LEU A 106 2.94 2.49 8.06
N MET A 107 3.30 3.71 8.46
CA MET A 107 3.70 4.78 7.53
C MET A 107 5.04 4.53 6.85
N ASN A 108 5.98 3.85 7.53
CA ASN A 108 7.32 3.61 7.03
C ASN A 108 7.56 2.17 6.53
N HIS A 109 6.50 1.35 6.45
CA HIS A 109 6.56 -0.04 5.96
C HIS A 109 7.42 -0.97 6.83
N THR A 110 7.30 -0.85 8.15
CA THR A 110 7.98 -1.73 9.12
C THR A 110 7.02 -2.44 10.07
N SER A 111 5.71 -2.40 9.82
CA SER A 111 4.70 -3.03 10.69
C SER A 111 4.64 -4.55 10.62
N GLY A 112 5.31 -5.17 9.65
CA GLY A 112 5.20 -6.61 9.38
C GLY A 112 4.08 -6.98 8.40
N LEU A 113 3.25 -6.02 7.98
CA LEU A 113 2.29 -6.23 6.89
C LEU A 113 3.03 -6.38 5.55
N THR A 114 2.36 -7.01 4.59
CA THR A 114 2.91 -7.27 3.25
C THR A 114 1.84 -7.11 2.18
N TYR A 115 2.24 -7.31 0.92
CA TYR A 115 1.32 -7.49 -0.20
C TYR A 115 1.34 -8.94 -0.66
N GLY A 116 0.18 -9.58 -0.68
CA GLY A 116 -0.06 -10.83 -1.37
C GLY A 116 0.34 -10.81 -2.83
N ALA A 117 0.22 -9.69 -3.55
CA ALA A 117 0.66 -9.64 -4.95
C ALA A 117 2.20 -9.72 -5.12
N PHE A 118 2.97 -9.33 -4.10
CA PHE A 118 4.41 -9.15 -4.20
C PHE A 118 5.22 -10.05 -3.26
N ASP A 119 4.57 -10.71 -2.30
CA ASP A 119 5.20 -11.67 -1.39
C ASP A 119 5.05 -13.10 -1.91
N PRO A 120 6.14 -13.76 -2.35
CA PRO A 120 6.09 -15.15 -2.80
C PRO A 120 5.88 -16.15 -1.64
N GLY A 121 6.11 -15.72 -0.39
CA GLY A 121 6.07 -16.56 0.80
C GLY A 121 4.67 -17.00 1.25
N PRO A 122 4.59 -17.81 2.33
CA PRO A 122 3.33 -18.35 2.84
C PRO A 122 2.31 -17.28 3.24
N VAL A 123 2.75 -16.16 3.83
CA VAL A 123 1.86 -15.04 4.19
C VAL A 123 1.25 -14.41 2.94
N GLY A 124 2.06 -14.10 1.92
CA GLY A 124 1.54 -13.65 0.64
C GLY A 124 0.58 -14.64 -0.04
N GLN A 125 0.83 -15.95 0.07
CA GLN A 125 -0.09 -16.97 -0.43
C GLN A 125 -1.44 -16.98 0.29
N LEU A 126 -1.46 -16.78 1.62
CA LEU A 126 -2.69 -16.60 2.39
C LEU A 126 -3.45 -15.36 1.91
N MET A 127 -2.77 -14.23 1.73
CA MET A 127 -3.38 -12.98 1.26
C MET A 127 -4.05 -13.13 -0.10
N ARG A 128 -3.36 -13.77 -1.06
CA ARG A 128 -3.92 -14.06 -2.40
C ARG A 128 -5.14 -14.98 -2.30
N SER A 129 -5.06 -16.01 -1.47
CA SER A 129 -6.15 -16.99 -1.29
C SER A 129 -7.38 -16.39 -0.60
N GLY A 130 -7.16 -15.52 0.39
CA GLY A 130 -8.20 -14.76 1.08
C GLY A 130 -8.72 -13.55 0.29
N LYS A 131 -8.17 -13.31 -0.91
CA LYS A 131 -8.54 -12.19 -1.79
C LYS A 131 -8.46 -10.84 -1.05
N ILE A 132 -7.38 -10.63 -0.29
CA ILE A 132 -7.23 -9.47 0.61
C ILE A 132 -6.80 -8.21 -0.15
N ASP A 133 -5.79 -8.31 -1.02
CA ASP A 133 -5.34 -7.16 -1.83
C ASP A 133 -6.24 -6.97 -3.06
N PHE A 134 -5.66 -7.08 -4.25
CA PHE A 134 -6.32 -6.89 -5.55
C PHE A 134 -7.26 -8.05 -5.93
N GLY A 135 -7.51 -8.99 -5.02
CA GLY A 135 -8.32 -10.19 -5.28
C GLY A 135 -9.83 -9.97 -5.12
N ASN A 136 -10.26 -8.89 -4.45
CA ASN A 136 -11.67 -8.54 -4.31
C ASN A 136 -11.86 -7.02 -4.27
N LEU A 137 -12.01 -6.40 -5.45
CA LEU A 137 -12.18 -4.95 -5.60
C LEU A 137 -13.57 -4.45 -5.15
N GLN A 138 -14.49 -5.35 -4.81
CA GLN A 138 -15.85 -5.00 -4.37
C GLN A 138 -16.00 -5.03 -2.85
N ALA A 139 -14.98 -5.49 -2.12
CA ALA A 139 -15.00 -5.47 -0.66
C ALA A 139 -14.86 -4.03 -0.13
N ASN A 140 -15.57 -3.71 0.94
CA ASN A 140 -15.32 -2.47 1.65
C ASN A 140 -13.99 -2.54 2.44
N LEU A 141 -13.52 -1.37 2.88
CA LEU A 141 -12.24 -1.25 3.58
C LEU A 141 -12.22 -2.05 4.90
N GLY A 142 -13.29 -1.98 5.69
CA GLY A 142 -13.38 -2.68 6.99
C GLY A 142 -13.30 -4.21 6.85
N ASP A 143 -14.02 -4.78 5.89
CA ASP A 143 -13.93 -6.22 5.59
C ASP A 143 -12.54 -6.64 5.08
N THR A 144 -11.87 -5.74 4.37
CA THR A 144 -10.49 -5.98 3.93
C THR A 144 -9.52 -5.96 5.11
N VAL A 145 -9.65 -4.99 6.02
CA VAL A 145 -8.85 -4.91 7.24
C VAL A 145 -9.08 -6.11 8.16
N ARG A 146 -10.34 -6.52 8.38
CA ARG A 146 -10.66 -7.74 9.16
C ARG A 146 -9.96 -8.99 8.62
N ARG A 147 -10.02 -9.19 7.30
CA ARG A 147 -9.35 -10.32 6.65
C ARG A 147 -7.83 -10.21 6.75
N LEU A 148 -7.28 -9.00 6.60
CA LEU A 148 -5.85 -8.74 6.75
C LEU A 148 -5.36 -9.05 8.16
N ALA A 149 -6.11 -8.66 9.19
CA ALA A 149 -5.77 -8.93 10.58
C ALA A 149 -5.87 -10.41 10.96
N SER A 150 -6.67 -11.20 10.22
CA SER A 150 -6.83 -12.65 10.47
C SER A 150 -5.62 -13.50 10.04
N ILE A 151 -4.64 -12.92 9.35
CA ILE A 151 -3.42 -13.60 8.92
C ILE A 151 -2.20 -13.05 9.67
N PRO A 152 -1.14 -13.84 9.86
CA PRO A 152 0.03 -13.36 10.58
C PRO A 152 0.85 -12.36 9.75
N LEU A 153 1.51 -11.45 10.46
CA LEU A 153 2.56 -10.57 9.97
C LEU A 153 3.78 -11.38 9.48
N CYS A 154 4.56 -10.82 8.58
CA CYS A 154 5.78 -11.46 8.06
C CYS A 154 6.95 -11.46 9.05
N PHE A 155 7.00 -10.49 9.95
CA PHE A 155 8.07 -10.29 10.93
C PHE A 155 7.57 -9.44 12.10
N GLN A 156 8.33 -9.41 13.19
CA GLN A 156 8.00 -8.61 14.38
C GLN A 156 7.92 -7.11 14.03
N PRO A 157 6.89 -6.37 14.46
CA PRO A 157 6.79 -4.94 14.15
C PRO A 157 8.07 -4.16 14.50
N GLY A 158 8.57 -3.37 13.55
CA GLY A 158 9.79 -2.56 13.65
C GLY A 158 11.10 -3.32 13.39
N SER A 159 11.09 -4.65 13.27
CA SER A 159 12.33 -5.44 13.10
C SER A 159 12.88 -5.47 11.68
N GLN A 160 12.05 -5.24 10.67
CA GLN A 160 12.42 -5.27 9.24
C GLN A 160 11.61 -4.25 8.45
N TRP A 161 11.92 -4.12 7.16
CA TRP A 161 11.21 -3.29 6.19
C TRP A 161 10.71 -4.13 5.03
N ARG A 162 9.44 -3.95 4.62
CA ARG A 162 8.83 -4.68 3.50
C ARG A 162 7.63 -3.95 2.90
#